data_AF-A0A3F3PNY4-F1
#
_entry.id   AF-A0A3F3PNY4-F1
#
_cell.length_a   1.000
_cell.length_b   1.000
_cell.length_c   1.000
_cell.angle_alpha   90.00
_cell.angle_beta   90.00
_cell.angle_gamma   90.00
#
_symmetry.space_group_name_H-M   'P 1'
#
loop_
_entity.id
_entity.type
_entity.pdbx_description
1 polymer ?
#
loop_
_entity_poly.entity_id
_entity_poly.type
_entity_poly.pdbx_seq_one_letter_code
_entity_poly.pdbx_strand_id
1 'polypeptide(L)'
;MAFDCYCAICGVGFCGMHIEAPSETALERRRRWIEKRCRALQAGEDFRQVSHEGEENEEPVRSYDPRIVGWDNISWLYKAHCLGVDENAKSGAPKAFLSDEGYYADIGEFVVKAKSDGSRSRSQRVYSCYGHGSEEAPGPVLPFHWGCFEILTRALTGTTDTKNVNLDVLYNIMTPLCNMSGSALQLNYGDDIQRSQGRYWECIPGAEYCAAHPVETPGLDEYLQSNMETNSGLKTPFAKLDLRDRKPVSPFGKLPLEIVYQICKFLPSDSLKALAEASLYIHLVTQDNLFWKQFMQRNMPWFWELQAAKNQKIPADLNYKRMYMWLDKMTAPRYGMDDVKLIGVANRRRIWGVCEDLADRYSKSLNQPTVSAMQWGSG
;
A
#
# COMPACT_ATOMS: atom_id res chain seq x y z
N MET A 1 25.55 10.17 11.33
CA MET A 1 25.12 8.78 11.53
C MET A 1 24.27 8.41 10.33
N ALA A 2 24.62 7.35 9.59
CA ALA A 2 23.87 6.95 8.41
C ALA A 2 22.67 6.08 8.83
N PHE A 3 21.52 6.34 8.23
CA PHE A 3 20.29 5.57 8.36
C PHE A 3 20.17 4.64 7.15
N ASP A 4 19.54 3.48 7.33
CA ASP A 4 19.10 2.68 6.19
C ASP A 4 18.15 3.49 5.31
N CYS A 5 18.22 3.26 4.00
CA CYS A 5 17.24 3.80 3.06
C CYS A 5 16.04 2.89 2.91
N TYR A 6 14.88 3.52 2.75
CA TYR A 6 13.59 2.86 2.63
C TYR A 6 13.00 3.10 1.26
N CYS A 7 12.10 2.23 0.83
CA CYS A 7 11.36 2.41 -0.42
C CYS A 7 10.51 3.69 -0.37
N ALA A 8 10.65 4.55 -1.37
CA ALA A 8 9.95 5.83 -1.46
C ALA A 8 8.42 5.67 -1.47
N ILE A 9 7.92 4.50 -1.87
CA ILE A 9 6.49 4.21 -2.06
C ILE A 9 5.90 3.44 -0.86
N CYS A 10 6.56 2.37 -0.39
CA CYS A 10 6.01 1.53 0.68
C CYS A 10 6.66 1.75 2.05
N GLY A 11 7.78 2.48 2.12
CA GLY A 11 8.54 2.75 3.35
C GLY A 11 9.29 1.55 3.94
N VAL A 12 9.27 0.38 3.29
CA VAL A 12 9.97 -0.82 3.75
C VAL A 12 11.45 -0.77 3.34
N GLY A 13 12.33 -1.30 4.20
CA GLY A 13 13.77 -1.42 3.92
C GLY A 13 14.12 -2.39 2.79
N PHE A 14 15.36 -2.28 2.31
CA PHE A 14 15.90 -3.15 1.25
C PHE A 14 16.83 -4.26 1.78
N CYS A 15 17.02 -4.32 3.10
CA CYS A 15 17.87 -5.27 3.79
C CYS A 15 17.36 -5.49 5.22
N GLY A 16 18.05 -6.32 6.00
CA GLY A 16 17.74 -6.50 7.43
C GLY A 16 16.48 -7.32 7.72
N MET A 17 15.86 -7.95 6.71
CA MET A 17 14.73 -8.85 6.93
C MET A 17 15.24 -10.13 7.59
N HIS A 18 14.72 -10.43 8.77
CA HIS A 18 15.12 -11.59 9.55
C HIS A 18 13.90 -12.48 9.83
N ILE A 19 13.96 -13.71 9.33
CA ILE A 19 13.01 -14.77 9.64
C ILE A 19 13.72 -15.73 10.59
N GLU A 20 13.16 -15.94 11.77
CA GLU A 20 13.74 -16.85 12.76
C GLU A 20 13.50 -18.32 12.36
N ALA A 21 14.39 -19.21 12.80
CA ALA A 21 14.19 -20.64 12.63
C ALA A 21 12.93 -21.11 13.40
N PRO A 22 12.17 -22.07 12.85
CA PRO A 22 11.00 -22.61 13.54
C PRO A 22 11.37 -23.21 14.91
N SER A 23 10.77 -22.69 15.98
CA SER A 23 10.96 -23.18 17.36
C SER A 23 9.70 -22.93 18.17
N GLU A 24 9.20 -23.94 18.90
CA GLU A 24 7.99 -23.81 19.73
C GLU A 24 8.15 -22.71 20.80
N THR A 25 9.34 -22.59 21.41
CA THR A 25 9.60 -21.57 22.42
C THR A 25 9.56 -20.16 21.84
N ALA A 26 10.14 -19.98 20.64
CA ALA A 26 10.12 -18.70 19.93
C ALA A 26 8.70 -18.32 19.47
N LEU A 27 7.93 -19.29 18.99
CA LEU A 27 6.53 -19.11 18.59
C LEU A 27 5.66 -18.67 19.77
N GLU A 28 5.81 -19.33 20.91
CA GLU A 28 5.03 -19.01 22.11
C GLU A 28 5.39 -17.62 22.66
N ARG A 29 6.67 -17.26 22.68
CA ARG A 29 7.14 -15.91 23.03
C ARG A 29 6.54 -14.85 22.11
N ARG A 30 6.59 -15.06 20.79
CA ARG A 30 5.99 -14.16 19.80
C ARG A 30 4.49 -14.01 20.01
N ARG A 31 3.78 -15.11 20.23
CA ARG A 31 2.33 -15.11 20.47
C ARG A 31 1.98 -14.23 21.66
N ARG A 32 2.66 -14.40 22.80
CA ARG A 32 2.44 -13.56 23.99
C ARG A 32 2.71 -12.09 23.71
N TRP A 33 3.78 -11.79 22.96
CA TRP A 33 4.11 -10.43 22.56
C TRP A 33 3.02 -9.78 21.71
N ILE A 34 2.56 -10.49 20.67
CA ILE A 34 1.48 -10.03 19.79
C ILE A 34 0.19 -9.85 20.60
N GLU A 35 -0.18 -10.82 21.45
CA GLU A 35 -1.39 -10.73 22.27
C GLU A 35 -1.35 -9.53 23.23
N LYS A 36 -0.21 -9.28 23.89
CA LYS A 36 -0.03 -8.12 24.79
C LYS A 36 -0.20 -6.81 24.02
N ARG A 37 0.45 -6.67 22.86
CA ARG A 37 0.34 -5.46 22.04
C ARG A 37 -1.07 -5.28 21.46
N CYS A 38 -1.73 -6.35 21.02
CA CYS A 38 -3.12 -6.30 20.58
C CYS A 38 -4.06 -5.78 21.67
N ARG A 39 -3.89 -6.22 22.93
CA ARG A 39 -4.68 -5.73 24.06
C ARG A 39 -4.44 -4.24 24.33
N ALA A 40 -3.19 -3.78 24.31
CA ALA A 40 -2.85 -2.36 24.48
C ALA A 40 -3.48 -1.48 23.38
N LEU A 41 -3.38 -1.92 22.12
CA LEU A 41 -3.99 -1.21 20.99
C LEU A 41 -5.52 -1.13 21.13
N GLN A 42 -6.17 -2.19 21.61
CA GLN A 42 -7.63 -2.20 21.87
C GLN A 42 -8.02 -1.28 23.02
N ALA A 43 -7.15 -1.10 24.02
CA ALA A 43 -7.36 -0.19 25.14
C ALA A 43 -7.07 1.29 24.79
N GLY A 44 -6.54 1.57 23.60
CA GLY A 44 -6.11 2.92 23.21
C GLY A 44 -4.86 3.39 23.94
N GLU A 45 -4.10 2.48 24.55
CA GLU A 45 -2.86 2.78 25.25
C GLU A 45 -1.71 2.96 24.24
N ASP A 46 -0.82 3.92 24.49
CA ASP A 46 0.44 3.95 23.75
C ASP A 46 1.27 2.74 24.20
N PHE A 47 1.47 1.78 23.30
CA PHE A 47 2.31 0.61 23.57
C PHE A 47 3.73 0.99 24.04
N ARG A 48 4.25 2.18 23.67
CA ARG A 48 5.55 2.67 24.18
C ARG A 48 5.55 2.90 25.70
N GLN A 49 4.38 3.00 26.32
CA GLN A 49 4.17 3.20 27.75
C GLN A 49 3.67 1.95 28.48
N VAL A 50 3.35 0.87 27.74
CA VAL A 50 2.94 -0.40 28.36
C VAL A 50 4.14 -0.96 29.11
N SER A 51 3.97 -1.16 30.42
CA SER A 51 5.06 -1.56 31.30
C SER A 51 5.76 -2.84 30.81
N HIS A 52 7.08 -2.78 30.74
CA HIS A 52 7.98 -3.93 30.59
C HIS A 52 8.13 -4.72 31.90
N GLU A 53 7.11 -4.67 32.79
CA GLU A 53 7.12 -5.44 34.04
C GLU A 53 7.07 -6.93 33.69
N GLY A 54 8.20 -7.61 33.90
CA GLY A 54 8.41 -9.03 33.56
C GLY A 54 9.28 -9.28 32.31
N GLU A 55 9.70 -8.25 31.56
CA GLU A 55 10.51 -8.38 30.33
C GLU A 55 12.02 -8.12 30.53
N GLU A 56 12.48 -7.80 31.74
CA GLU A 56 13.91 -7.50 32.01
C GLU A 56 14.86 -8.68 31.69
N ASN A 57 14.35 -9.91 31.53
CA ASN A 57 15.14 -11.12 31.27
C ASN A 57 14.82 -11.82 29.92
N GLU A 58 13.88 -11.32 29.10
CA GLU A 58 13.55 -11.96 27.80
C GLU A 58 14.07 -11.10 26.64
N GLU A 59 14.93 -11.69 25.78
CA GLU A 59 15.43 -10.99 24.59
C GLU A 59 14.27 -10.58 23.67
N PRO A 60 14.23 -9.32 23.17
CA PRO A 60 13.18 -8.84 22.30
C PRO A 60 13.15 -9.63 21.00
N VAL A 61 11.95 -10.07 20.59
CA VAL A 61 11.75 -10.76 19.30
C VAL A 61 11.86 -9.75 18.18
N ARG A 62 12.95 -9.80 17.41
CA ARG A 62 13.22 -8.95 16.24
C ARG A 62 13.20 -9.74 14.94
N SER A 63 12.22 -10.63 14.81
CA SER A 63 12.12 -11.58 13.70
C SER A 63 10.67 -11.77 13.26
N TYR A 64 10.48 -12.01 11.97
CA TYR A 64 9.19 -12.39 11.42
C TYR A 64 8.87 -13.88 11.67
N ASP A 65 7.58 -14.19 11.73
CA ASP A 65 7.10 -15.57 11.89
C ASP A 65 7.27 -16.38 10.59
N PRO A 66 8.05 -17.49 10.62
CA PRO A 66 8.27 -18.33 9.44
C PRO A 66 6.99 -19.03 8.94
N ARG A 67 5.91 -19.06 9.74
CA ARG A 67 4.59 -19.60 9.31
C ARG A 67 3.79 -18.59 8.49
N ILE A 68 4.11 -17.31 8.59
CA ILE A 68 3.39 -16.22 7.92
C ILE A 68 4.15 -15.77 6.67
N VAL A 69 5.47 -15.58 6.79
CA VAL A 69 6.33 -15.17 5.67
C VAL A 69 7.55 -16.10 5.57
N GLY A 70 7.78 -16.62 4.37
CA GLY A 70 9.00 -17.32 4.00
C GLY A 70 9.92 -16.46 3.13
N TRP A 71 11.10 -16.99 2.79
CA TRP A 71 12.05 -16.29 1.91
C TRP A 71 11.43 -15.91 0.56
N ASP A 72 10.63 -16.81 -0.02
CA ASP A 72 9.92 -16.55 -1.28
C ASP A 72 8.97 -15.35 -1.17
N ASN A 73 8.43 -15.07 0.02
CA ASN A 73 7.52 -13.94 0.24
C ASN A 73 8.22 -12.60 0.48
N ILE A 74 9.50 -12.60 0.88
CA ILE A 74 10.25 -11.39 1.26
C ILE A 74 11.44 -11.08 0.36
N SER A 75 11.88 -12.03 -0.49
CA SER A 75 13.07 -11.87 -1.34
C SER A 75 12.96 -10.68 -2.30
N TRP A 76 11.74 -10.30 -2.71
CA TRP A 76 11.48 -9.10 -3.51
C TRP A 76 11.93 -7.80 -2.83
N LEU A 77 12.00 -7.77 -1.50
CA LEU A 77 12.43 -6.59 -0.74
C LEU A 77 13.89 -6.24 -0.99
N TYR A 78 14.72 -7.22 -1.36
CA TYR A 78 16.15 -7.04 -1.62
C TYR A 78 16.45 -6.54 -3.03
N LYS A 79 15.44 -6.49 -3.90
CA LYS A 79 15.54 -5.97 -5.26
C LYS A 79 14.99 -4.56 -5.29
N ALA A 80 15.78 -3.64 -5.83
CA ALA A 80 15.39 -2.24 -5.91
C ALA A 80 15.61 -1.68 -7.31
N HIS A 81 14.83 -0.67 -7.62
CA HIS A 81 15.01 0.24 -8.73
C HIS A 81 15.04 1.65 -8.17
N CYS A 82 15.41 2.63 -8.98
CA CYS A 82 15.32 4.01 -8.56
C CYS A 82 14.76 4.92 -9.63
N LEU A 83 14.16 6.01 -9.17
CA LEU A 83 13.77 7.16 -9.97
C LEU A 83 14.79 8.27 -9.72
N GLY A 84 15.46 8.71 -10.77
CA GLY A 84 16.45 9.79 -10.72
C GLY A 84 16.25 10.76 -11.88
N VAL A 85 17.09 11.78 -11.95
CA VAL A 85 17.15 12.74 -13.05
C VAL A 85 18.54 12.77 -13.63
N ASP A 86 18.65 12.76 -14.95
CA ASP A 86 19.88 13.01 -15.70
C ASP A 86 19.78 14.39 -16.37
N GLU A 87 20.55 15.37 -15.88
CA GLU A 87 20.56 16.72 -16.45
C GLU A 87 21.24 16.80 -17.82
N ASN A 88 22.01 15.78 -18.20
CA ASN A 88 22.63 15.68 -19.52
C ASN A 88 21.66 15.11 -20.58
N ALA A 89 20.41 14.82 -20.20
CA ALA A 89 19.38 14.40 -21.14
C ALA A 89 19.25 15.40 -22.30
N LYS A 90 19.12 14.87 -23.52
CA LYS A 90 19.01 15.69 -24.74
C LYS A 90 17.83 16.65 -24.62
N SER A 91 18.00 17.87 -25.13
CA SER A 91 16.94 18.89 -25.14
C SER A 91 15.64 18.33 -25.73
N GLY A 92 14.54 18.43 -24.98
CA GLY A 92 13.21 17.91 -25.36
C GLY A 92 12.94 16.45 -24.97
N ALA A 93 13.91 15.72 -24.42
CA ALA A 93 13.69 14.40 -23.82
C ALA A 93 13.32 14.53 -22.32
N PRO A 94 12.59 13.56 -21.74
CA PRO A 94 12.40 13.48 -20.30
C PRO A 94 13.75 13.44 -19.59
N LYS A 95 13.89 14.21 -18.51
CA LYS A 95 15.13 14.22 -17.72
C LYS A 95 15.12 13.11 -16.67
N ALA A 96 13.94 12.79 -16.15
CA ALA A 96 13.76 11.73 -15.20
C ALA A 96 13.86 10.34 -15.86
N PHE A 97 14.50 9.40 -15.18
CA PHE A 97 14.70 8.04 -15.63
C PHE A 97 14.39 7.01 -14.54
N LEU A 98 14.04 5.80 -14.97
CA LEU A 98 14.00 4.62 -14.10
C LEU A 98 15.26 3.78 -14.32
N SER A 99 15.87 3.28 -13.24
CA SER A 99 17.01 2.37 -13.36
C SER A 99 16.60 0.94 -13.72
N ASP A 100 17.56 0.18 -14.25
CA ASP A 100 17.51 -1.27 -14.23
C ASP A 100 17.51 -1.81 -12.78
N GLU A 101 17.24 -3.11 -12.62
CA GLU A 101 17.26 -3.80 -11.31
C GLU A 101 18.66 -3.68 -10.66
N GLY A 102 18.66 -3.27 -9.41
CA GLY A 102 19.84 -3.15 -8.57
C GLY A 102 19.57 -3.64 -7.15
N TYR A 103 20.50 -3.34 -6.25
CA TYR A 103 20.37 -3.65 -4.84
C TYR A 103 20.89 -2.50 -3.98
N TYR A 104 20.34 -2.41 -2.78
CA TYR A 104 20.85 -1.51 -1.74
C TYR A 104 22.12 -2.12 -1.14
N ALA A 105 23.20 -1.33 -1.06
CA ALA A 105 24.46 -1.78 -0.48
C ALA A 105 24.51 -1.45 1.02
N ASP A 106 24.94 -0.23 1.36
CA ASP A 106 24.95 0.32 2.71
C ASP A 106 25.04 1.87 2.60
N ILE A 107 24.81 2.58 3.71
CA ILE A 107 25.04 4.04 3.84
C ILE A 107 24.29 4.87 2.77
N GLY A 108 23.11 4.42 2.35
CA GLY A 108 22.32 5.14 1.35
C GLY A 108 22.73 4.91 -0.11
N GLU A 109 23.63 3.96 -0.39
CA GLU A 109 24.06 3.65 -1.75
C GLU A 109 23.15 2.62 -2.42
N PHE A 110 22.76 2.92 -3.66
CA PHE A 110 22.06 2.00 -4.55
C PHE A 110 22.94 1.65 -5.75
N VAL A 111 23.14 0.34 -5.98
CA VAL A 111 24.07 -0.18 -6.98
C VAL A 111 23.31 -0.87 -8.10
N VAL A 112 23.52 -0.40 -9.32
CA VAL A 112 23.00 -1.00 -10.55
C VAL A 112 24.14 -1.62 -11.34
N LYS A 113 24.02 -2.91 -11.65
CA LYS A 113 25.01 -3.60 -12.49
C LYS A 113 24.77 -3.20 -13.95
N ALA A 114 25.79 -2.66 -14.64
CA ALA A 114 25.67 -2.42 -16.08
C ALA A 114 25.48 -3.76 -16.82
N LYS A 115 24.62 -3.74 -17.84
CA LYS A 115 24.51 -4.85 -18.79
C LYS A 115 25.85 -4.96 -19.52
N SER A 116 26.42 -6.16 -19.51
CA SER A 116 27.68 -6.48 -20.19
C SER A 116 27.54 -6.29 -21.69
N ASP A 117 27.83 -5.10 -22.18
CA ASP A 117 27.91 -4.74 -23.58
C ASP A 117 29.27 -5.16 -24.18
N GLY A 118 29.57 -6.46 -24.11
CA GLY A 118 30.54 -7.20 -24.93
C GLY A 118 32.02 -6.77 -24.95
N SER A 119 32.39 -5.57 -24.53
CA SER A 119 33.73 -5.01 -24.75
C SER A 119 34.20 -4.03 -23.68
N ARG A 120 33.46 -3.82 -22.59
CA ARG A 120 33.89 -2.97 -21.47
C ARG A 120 33.81 -3.72 -20.15
N SER A 121 34.73 -3.38 -19.24
CA SER A 121 34.70 -3.89 -17.86
C SER A 121 33.32 -3.61 -17.26
N ARG A 122 32.87 -4.49 -16.36
CA ARG A 122 31.59 -4.33 -15.63
C ARG A 122 31.59 -3.00 -14.87
N SER A 123 31.18 -1.91 -15.51
CA SER A 123 30.96 -0.65 -14.80
C SER A 123 29.73 -0.82 -13.92
N GLN A 124 29.85 -0.48 -12.65
CA GLN A 124 28.70 -0.40 -11.75
C GLN A 124 28.32 1.06 -11.66
N ARG A 125 27.02 1.35 -11.75
CA ARG A 125 26.49 2.69 -11.48
C ARG A 125 26.05 2.73 -10.03
N VAL A 126 26.56 3.70 -9.28
CA VAL A 126 26.26 3.87 -7.86
C VAL A 126 25.56 5.20 -7.67
N TYR A 127 24.42 5.17 -7.00
CA TYR A 127 23.59 6.34 -6.76
C TYR A 127 23.43 6.58 -5.25
N SER A 128 23.43 7.85 -4.85
CA SER A 128 23.12 8.26 -3.48
C SER A 128 21.61 8.46 -3.33
N CYS A 129 20.97 7.61 -2.53
CA CYS A 129 19.54 7.66 -2.29
C CYS A 129 19.21 8.87 -1.41
N TYR A 130 18.16 9.61 -1.77
CA TYR A 130 17.64 10.79 -1.04
C TYR A 130 18.66 11.92 -0.75
N GLY A 131 19.91 11.77 -1.20
CA GLY A 131 21.00 12.70 -0.96
C GLY A 131 21.11 13.78 -2.03
N HIS A 132 22.28 14.42 -2.08
CA HIS A 132 22.54 15.52 -3.01
C HIS A 132 22.88 15.07 -4.45
N GLY A 133 22.89 13.77 -4.72
CA GLY A 133 23.13 13.21 -6.06
C GLY A 133 24.59 12.89 -6.37
N SER A 134 24.85 12.55 -7.64
CA SER A 134 26.16 12.29 -8.24
C SER A 134 26.28 13.02 -9.59
N GLU A 135 27.44 12.96 -10.25
CA GLU A 135 27.59 13.53 -11.60
C GLU A 135 26.61 12.94 -12.62
N GLU A 136 26.25 11.66 -12.44
CA GLU A 136 25.30 10.94 -13.31
C GLU A 136 23.84 11.22 -12.96
N ALA A 137 23.57 11.69 -11.74
CA ALA A 137 22.23 12.01 -11.25
C ALA A 137 22.32 13.16 -10.24
N PRO A 138 22.30 14.44 -10.67
CA PRO A 138 22.64 15.61 -9.84
C PRO A 138 21.58 15.99 -8.79
N GLY A 139 20.69 15.07 -8.43
CA GLY A 139 19.67 15.24 -7.40
C GLY A 139 19.43 13.95 -6.62
N PRO A 140 18.51 13.97 -5.63
CA PRO A 140 18.19 12.78 -4.86
C PRO A 140 17.69 11.68 -5.78
N VAL A 141 18.21 10.48 -5.58
CA VAL A 141 17.70 9.27 -6.24
C VAL A 141 16.70 8.61 -5.30
N LEU A 142 15.52 8.26 -5.82
CA LEU A 142 14.41 7.76 -5.02
C LEU A 142 14.27 6.25 -5.22
N PRO A 143 14.77 5.42 -4.29
CA PRO A 143 14.72 3.98 -4.42
C PRO A 143 13.31 3.43 -4.18
N PHE A 144 12.92 2.39 -4.91
CA PHE A 144 11.64 1.72 -4.76
C PHE A 144 11.70 0.25 -5.17
N HIS A 145 10.75 -0.55 -4.71
CA HIS A 145 10.54 -1.92 -5.22
C HIS A 145 9.62 -1.91 -6.44
N TRP A 146 9.90 -2.75 -7.44
CA TRP A 146 9.12 -2.76 -8.69
C TRP A 146 7.62 -2.96 -8.48
N GLY A 147 7.23 -3.91 -7.63
CA GLY A 147 5.82 -4.15 -7.30
C GLY A 147 5.12 -2.93 -6.67
N CYS A 148 5.85 -2.09 -5.94
CA CYS A 148 5.30 -0.85 -5.40
C CYS A 148 5.11 0.21 -6.50
N PHE A 149 6.03 0.28 -7.46
CA PHE A 149 5.91 1.17 -8.62
C PHE A 149 4.76 0.75 -9.55
N GLU A 150 4.49 -0.54 -9.67
CA GLU A 150 3.31 -1.03 -10.40
C GLU A 150 2.02 -0.56 -9.73
N ILE A 151 1.93 -0.64 -8.39
CA ILE A 151 0.77 -0.14 -7.63
C ILE A 151 0.61 1.37 -7.84
N LEU A 152 1.70 2.13 -7.76
CA LEU A 152 1.69 3.57 -8.02
C LEU A 152 1.23 3.86 -9.45
N THR A 153 1.76 3.15 -10.45
CA THR A 153 1.38 3.32 -11.86
C THR A 153 -0.13 3.11 -12.07
N ARG A 154 -0.71 2.11 -11.40
CA ARG A 154 -2.16 1.88 -11.39
C ARG A 154 -2.93 3.03 -10.75
N ALA A 155 -2.45 3.56 -9.62
CA ALA A 155 -3.07 4.70 -8.96
C ALA A 155 -3.01 5.98 -9.81
N LEU A 156 -1.91 6.21 -10.52
CA LEU A 156 -1.70 7.39 -11.37
C LEU A 156 -2.47 7.32 -12.70
N THR A 157 -2.52 6.15 -13.32
CA THR A 157 -2.95 6.02 -14.74
C THR A 157 -4.13 5.07 -14.96
N GLY A 158 -4.50 4.28 -13.94
CA GLY A 158 -5.47 3.19 -14.08
C GLY A 158 -4.93 1.96 -14.83
N THR A 159 -3.64 1.93 -15.20
CA THR A 159 -3.00 0.83 -15.94
C THR A 159 -1.70 0.40 -15.29
N THR A 160 -1.08 -0.68 -15.77
CA THR A 160 0.28 -1.11 -15.37
C THR A 160 1.36 -0.63 -16.34
N ASP A 161 1.01 0.10 -17.39
CA ASP A 161 1.98 0.57 -18.38
C ASP A 161 2.70 1.82 -17.89
N THR A 162 3.96 1.65 -17.53
CA THR A 162 4.82 2.71 -16.98
C THR A 162 5.07 3.83 -17.99
N LYS A 163 4.87 3.61 -19.29
CA LYS A 163 5.00 4.64 -20.33
C LYS A 163 3.95 5.75 -20.20
N ASN A 164 2.83 5.46 -19.55
CA ASN A 164 1.77 6.43 -19.31
C ASN A 164 2.10 7.37 -18.14
N VAL A 165 3.19 7.12 -17.41
CA VAL A 165 3.63 7.97 -16.29
C VAL A 165 4.61 9.01 -16.79
N ASN A 166 4.26 10.28 -16.68
CA ASN A 166 5.21 11.39 -16.79
C ASN A 166 6.19 11.35 -15.60
N LEU A 167 7.39 10.82 -15.83
CA LEU A 167 8.42 10.64 -14.80
C LEU A 167 8.99 11.97 -14.28
N ASP A 168 9.05 13.02 -15.11
CA ASP A 168 9.54 14.33 -14.68
C ASP A 168 8.61 14.93 -13.63
N VAL A 169 7.30 14.88 -13.88
CA VAL A 169 6.29 15.33 -12.91
C VAL A 169 6.36 14.48 -11.65
N LEU A 170 6.47 13.16 -11.80
CA LEU A 170 6.58 12.26 -10.64
C LEU A 170 7.80 12.58 -9.77
N TYR A 171 8.97 12.76 -10.39
CA TYR A 171 10.19 13.14 -9.68
C TYR A 171 10.03 14.47 -8.96
N ASN A 172 9.48 15.47 -9.64
CA ASN A 172 9.31 16.82 -9.09
C ASN A 172 8.34 16.87 -7.89
N ILE A 173 7.32 16.01 -7.85
CA ILE A 173 6.42 15.94 -6.68
C ILE A 173 6.99 15.12 -5.52
N MET A 174 7.87 14.14 -5.80
CA MET A 174 8.43 13.26 -4.77
C MET A 174 9.67 13.85 -4.10
N THR A 175 10.53 14.53 -4.86
CA THR A 175 11.79 15.11 -4.37
C THR A 175 11.61 16.07 -3.18
N PRO A 176 10.63 17.00 -3.16
CA PRO A 176 10.39 17.86 -2.00
C PRO A 176 9.93 17.12 -0.75
N LEU A 177 9.53 15.86 -0.86
CA LEU A 177 9.11 15.03 0.25
C LEU A 177 10.28 14.30 0.92
N CYS A 178 11.52 14.37 0.40
CA CYS A 178 12.66 13.74 1.06
C CYS A 178 12.78 14.20 2.53
N ASN A 179 12.87 13.24 3.45
CA ASN A 179 12.97 13.52 4.87
C ASN A 179 14.35 14.08 5.25
N MET A 180 14.44 14.67 6.44
CA MET A 180 15.69 15.31 6.93
C MET A 180 16.81 14.31 7.21
N SER A 181 16.49 13.04 7.42
CA SER A 181 17.47 11.98 7.61
C SER A 181 18.01 11.41 6.29
N GLY A 182 17.46 11.81 5.13
CA GLY A 182 17.88 11.29 3.83
C GLY A 182 17.61 9.79 3.67
N SER A 183 16.49 9.29 4.20
CA SER A 183 16.21 7.84 4.26
C SER A 183 14.85 7.42 3.70
N ALA A 184 13.88 8.34 3.62
CA ALA A 184 12.55 8.08 3.08
C ALA A 184 11.88 9.39 2.64
N LEU A 185 10.68 9.27 2.03
CA LEU A 185 9.81 10.42 1.88
C LEU A 185 8.99 10.68 3.15
N GLN A 186 8.57 11.92 3.37
CA GLN A 186 7.67 12.36 4.43
C GLN A 186 6.21 12.01 4.08
N LEU A 187 5.95 10.71 3.97
CA LEU A 187 4.63 10.13 3.69
C LEU A 187 4.16 9.30 4.89
N ASN A 188 2.84 9.14 5.03
CA ASN A 188 2.27 8.26 6.04
C ASN A 188 2.31 6.80 5.57
N TYR A 189 3.42 6.10 5.82
CA TYR A 189 3.55 4.68 5.45
C TYR A 189 2.80 3.72 6.39
N GLY A 190 2.22 4.22 7.48
CA GLY A 190 1.59 3.47 8.57
C GLY A 190 2.50 3.30 9.80
N ASP A 191 1.87 3.19 10.97
CA ASP A 191 2.56 3.18 12.27
C ASP A 191 3.57 2.05 12.42
N ASP A 192 3.26 0.85 11.91
CA ASP A 192 4.19 -0.29 11.97
C ASP A 192 5.46 -0.04 11.13
N ILE A 193 5.32 0.57 9.95
CA ILE A 193 6.46 0.94 9.11
C ILE A 193 7.30 2.01 9.80
N GLN A 194 6.66 3.05 10.32
CA GLN A 194 7.37 4.13 11.00
C GLN A 194 8.14 3.62 12.23
N ARG A 195 7.62 2.60 12.93
CA ARG A 195 8.32 1.93 14.03
C ARG A 195 9.48 1.05 13.55
N SER A 196 9.36 0.42 12.39
CA SER A 196 10.44 -0.38 11.79
C SER A 196 11.58 0.46 11.20
N GLN A 197 11.31 1.73 10.87
CA GLN A 197 12.32 2.67 10.38
C GLN A 197 13.18 3.21 11.53
N GLY A 198 14.50 3.26 11.31
CA GLY A 198 15.49 3.66 12.30
C GLY A 198 16.90 3.63 11.72
N ARG A 199 17.91 3.40 12.55
CA ARG A 199 19.29 3.23 12.04
C ARG A 199 19.39 2.00 11.13
N TYR A 200 18.68 0.95 11.49
CA TYR A 200 18.54 -0.29 10.73
C TYR A 200 17.06 -0.64 10.62
N TRP A 201 16.68 -1.41 9.61
CA TRP A 201 15.32 -1.98 9.56
C TRP A 201 15.06 -2.93 10.73
N GLU A 202 13.98 -2.71 11.48
CA GLU A 202 13.55 -3.61 12.56
C GLU A 202 12.35 -4.48 12.14
N CYS A 203 12.53 -5.80 12.22
CA CYS A 203 11.46 -6.77 11.98
C CYS A 203 10.54 -6.86 13.21
N ILE A 204 9.39 -6.20 13.13
CA ILE A 204 8.38 -6.19 14.19
C ILE A 204 7.47 -7.44 14.06
N PRO A 205 7.42 -8.32 15.07
CA PRO A 205 6.55 -9.49 15.03
C PRO A 205 5.06 -9.11 15.00
N GLY A 206 4.22 -9.78 14.22
CA GLY A 206 2.82 -9.36 14.01
C GLY A 206 2.65 -8.23 12.98
N ALA A 207 3.75 -7.63 12.49
CA ALA A 207 3.71 -6.68 11.37
C ALA A 207 4.21 -7.30 10.05
N GLU A 208 4.20 -8.63 9.93
CA GLU A 208 4.67 -9.38 8.75
C GLU A 208 3.95 -8.96 7.47
N TYR A 209 2.72 -8.43 7.59
CA TYR A 209 1.98 -7.91 6.46
C TYR A 209 2.70 -6.77 5.74
N CYS A 210 3.58 -6.03 6.42
CA CYS A 210 4.40 -5.00 5.77
C CYS A 210 5.43 -5.59 4.80
N ALA A 211 5.91 -6.81 5.05
CA ALA A 211 6.94 -7.48 4.27
C ALA A 211 6.38 -8.42 3.17
N ALA A 212 5.11 -8.81 3.30
CA ALA A 212 4.46 -9.70 2.34
C ALA A 212 4.40 -9.09 0.93
N HIS A 213 4.66 -9.88 -0.11
CA HIS A 213 4.63 -9.41 -1.49
C HIS A 213 3.25 -8.81 -1.86
N PRO A 214 3.17 -7.53 -2.30
CA PRO A 214 1.89 -6.86 -2.46
C PRO A 214 1.22 -7.16 -3.81
N VAL A 215 1.96 -7.56 -4.85
CA VAL A 215 1.38 -7.85 -6.18
C VAL A 215 1.14 -9.35 -6.37
N GLU A 216 2.20 -10.15 -6.30
CA GLU A 216 2.15 -11.61 -6.36
C GLU A 216 1.61 -12.23 -5.06
N THR A 217 0.35 -12.67 -5.08
CA THR A 217 -0.31 -13.34 -3.95
C THR A 217 -0.79 -14.75 -4.36
N PRO A 218 0.09 -15.77 -4.29
CA PRO A 218 -0.24 -17.11 -4.79
C PRO A 218 -1.42 -17.77 -4.06
N GLY A 219 -2.35 -18.32 -4.84
CA GLY A 219 -3.53 -19.00 -4.30
C GLY A 219 -4.68 -18.06 -3.90
N LEU A 220 -4.58 -16.76 -4.16
CA LEU A 220 -5.63 -15.79 -3.84
C LEU A 220 -6.89 -16.03 -4.65
N ASP A 221 -6.77 -16.27 -5.96
CA ASP A 221 -7.92 -16.50 -6.84
C ASP A 221 -8.70 -17.75 -6.43
N GLU A 222 -8.01 -18.87 -6.15
CA GLU A 222 -8.64 -20.10 -5.66
C GLU A 222 -9.27 -19.90 -4.28
N TYR A 223 -8.62 -19.14 -3.40
CA TYR A 223 -9.16 -18.82 -2.09
C TYR A 223 -10.45 -17.99 -2.19
N LEU A 224 -10.49 -16.99 -3.09
CA LEU A 224 -11.68 -16.18 -3.32
C LEU A 224 -12.82 -17.01 -3.93
N GLN A 225 -12.52 -17.82 -4.94
CA GLN A 225 -13.52 -18.70 -5.56
C GLN A 225 -14.11 -19.68 -4.53
N SER A 226 -13.28 -20.33 -3.74
CA SER A 226 -13.70 -21.23 -2.68
C SER A 226 -14.60 -20.53 -1.65
N ASN A 227 -14.25 -19.31 -1.22
CA ASN A 227 -15.08 -18.54 -0.31
C ASN A 227 -16.42 -18.15 -0.93
N MET A 228 -16.44 -17.69 -2.19
CA MET A 228 -17.71 -17.37 -2.87
C MET A 228 -18.63 -18.59 -2.97
N GLU A 229 -18.09 -19.80 -3.14
CA GLU A 229 -18.86 -21.03 -3.24
C GLU A 229 -19.34 -21.57 -1.88
N THR A 230 -18.45 -21.59 -0.88
CA THR A 230 -18.66 -22.33 0.37
C THR A 230 -19.12 -21.44 1.54
N ASN A 231 -18.82 -20.14 1.51
CA ASN A 231 -19.18 -19.23 2.60
C ASN A 231 -20.65 -18.80 2.48
N SER A 232 -21.53 -19.47 3.23
CA SER A 232 -22.96 -19.16 3.30
C SER A 232 -23.25 -17.71 3.74
N GLY A 233 -22.35 -17.12 4.53
CA GLY A 233 -22.44 -15.72 4.95
C GLY A 233 -22.43 -14.73 3.78
N LEU A 234 -21.72 -15.08 2.69
CA LEU A 234 -21.68 -14.27 1.46
C LEU A 234 -22.93 -14.40 0.59
N LYS A 235 -23.79 -15.37 0.86
CA LYS A 235 -25.03 -15.65 0.12
C LYS A 235 -26.29 -15.20 0.86
N THR A 236 -26.15 -14.75 2.10
CA THR A 236 -27.26 -14.25 2.92
C THR A 236 -27.97 -13.08 2.22
N PRO A 237 -29.27 -13.17 1.91
CA PRO A 237 -30.03 -12.08 1.28
C PRO A 237 -30.10 -10.82 2.14
N PHE A 238 -30.47 -9.69 1.52
CA PHE A 238 -30.79 -8.47 2.26
C PHE A 238 -31.98 -8.70 3.20
N ALA A 239 -31.93 -8.09 4.39
CA ALA A 239 -33.02 -8.17 5.35
C ALA A 239 -34.26 -7.48 4.76
N LYS A 240 -35.37 -8.22 4.67
CA LYS A 240 -36.67 -7.64 4.32
C LYS A 240 -37.09 -6.70 5.46
N LEU A 241 -37.25 -5.43 5.14
CA LEU A 241 -37.74 -4.44 6.09
C LEU A 241 -39.27 -4.39 6.01
N ASP A 242 -39.93 -4.60 7.15
CA ASP A 242 -41.35 -4.29 7.29
C ASP A 242 -41.50 -2.77 7.44
N LEU A 243 -41.87 -2.13 6.32
CA LEU A 243 -42.08 -0.69 6.28
C LEU A 243 -43.41 -0.27 6.90
N ARG A 244 -44.37 -1.19 7.06
CA ARG A 244 -45.76 -0.87 7.40
C ARG A 244 -46.22 0.34 6.56
N ASP A 245 -46.74 1.39 7.21
CA ASP A 245 -47.16 2.65 6.61
C ASP A 245 -46.08 3.76 6.68
N ARG A 246 -44.85 3.44 7.07
CA ARG A 246 -43.77 4.43 7.19
C ARG A 246 -43.36 4.90 5.79
N LYS A 247 -43.61 6.18 5.51
CA LYS A 247 -43.00 6.88 4.38
C LYS A 247 -41.77 7.61 4.89
N PRO A 248 -40.55 7.05 4.73
CA PRO A 248 -39.35 7.69 5.23
C PRO A 248 -39.18 9.06 4.58
N VAL A 249 -39.36 10.13 5.37
CA VAL A 249 -39.11 11.49 4.94
C VAL A 249 -37.61 11.69 4.93
N SER A 250 -37.04 11.95 3.76
CA SER A 250 -35.62 12.18 3.57
C SER A 250 -35.43 13.36 2.62
N PRO A 251 -34.49 14.28 2.89
CA PRO A 251 -34.10 15.30 1.91
C PRO A 251 -33.68 14.70 0.57
N PHE A 252 -33.07 13.49 0.61
CA PHE A 252 -32.68 12.73 -0.58
C PHE A 252 -33.86 12.18 -1.38
N GLY A 253 -35.04 12.04 -0.78
CA GLY A 253 -36.25 11.60 -1.48
C GLY A 253 -36.77 12.59 -2.52
N LYS A 254 -36.23 13.82 -2.54
CA LYS A 254 -36.52 14.84 -3.57
C LYS A 254 -35.59 14.74 -4.78
N LEU A 255 -34.54 13.93 -4.71
CA LEU A 255 -33.55 13.76 -5.77
C LEU A 255 -33.91 12.53 -6.62
N PRO A 256 -33.57 12.51 -7.92
CA PRO A 256 -33.61 11.29 -8.71
C PRO A 256 -32.74 10.20 -8.07
N LEU A 257 -33.18 8.94 -8.17
CA LEU A 257 -32.51 7.79 -7.53
C LEU A 257 -31.04 7.67 -7.97
N GLU A 258 -30.77 7.97 -9.23
CA GLU A 258 -29.44 7.93 -9.82
C GLU A 258 -28.49 8.91 -9.11
N ILE A 259 -28.99 10.10 -8.76
CA ILE A 259 -28.22 11.11 -8.03
C ILE A 259 -27.93 10.63 -6.61
N VAL A 260 -28.92 10.03 -5.95
CA VAL A 260 -28.74 9.44 -4.61
C VAL A 260 -27.69 8.32 -4.67
N TYR A 261 -27.73 7.46 -5.69
CA TYR A 261 -26.74 6.41 -5.90
C TYR A 261 -25.34 6.96 -6.10
N GLN A 262 -25.19 8.00 -6.91
CA GLN A 262 -23.89 8.66 -7.06
C GLN A 262 -23.41 9.21 -5.73
N ILE A 263 -24.22 10.00 -5.01
CA ILE A 263 -23.87 10.54 -3.70
C ILE A 263 -23.37 9.43 -2.77
N CYS A 264 -24.16 8.37 -2.61
CA CYS A 264 -23.77 7.22 -1.77
C CYS A 264 -22.47 6.55 -2.24
N LYS A 265 -22.25 6.47 -3.55
CA LYS A 265 -21.05 5.85 -4.14
C LYS A 265 -19.77 6.66 -3.93
N PHE A 266 -19.88 7.97 -3.72
CA PHE A 266 -18.74 8.85 -3.41
C PHE A 266 -18.41 8.93 -1.92
N LEU A 267 -19.23 8.33 -1.04
CA LEU A 267 -18.96 8.33 0.39
C LEU A 267 -17.96 7.23 0.79
N PRO A 268 -17.06 7.50 1.74
CA PRO A 268 -16.32 6.45 2.44
C PRO A 268 -17.25 5.42 3.09
N SER A 269 -16.77 4.19 3.27
CA SER A 269 -17.53 3.07 3.85
C SER A 269 -18.26 3.44 5.15
N ASP A 270 -17.53 4.03 6.11
CA ASP A 270 -18.07 4.39 7.42
C ASP A 270 -19.12 5.50 7.33
N SER A 271 -18.91 6.48 6.45
CA SER A 271 -19.89 7.54 6.20
C SER A 271 -21.16 7.00 5.53
N LEU A 272 -21.03 6.06 4.58
CA LEU A 272 -22.18 5.41 3.97
C LEU A 272 -22.95 4.58 5.00
N LYS A 273 -22.24 3.85 5.87
CA LYS A 273 -22.85 3.08 6.95
C LYS A 273 -23.61 4.00 7.91
N ALA A 274 -22.97 5.06 8.41
CA ALA A 274 -23.61 6.04 9.30
C ALA A 274 -24.82 6.71 8.65
N LEU A 275 -24.73 7.05 7.36
CA LEU A 275 -25.86 7.63 6.62
C LEU A 275 -27.01 6.64 6.44
N ALA A 276 -26.72 5.37 6.17
CA ALA A 276 -27.73 4.31 6.08
C ALA A 276 -28.36 3.98 7.44
N GLU A 277 -27.66 4.18 8.55
CA GLU A 277 -28.21 4.07 9.90
C GLU A 277 -29.11 5.28 10.24
N ALA A 278 -28.72 6.48 9.81
CA ALA A 278 -29.47 7.71 10.07
C ALA A 278 -30.70 7.91 9.16
N SER A 279 -30.73 7.27 7.97
CA SER A 279 -31.80 7.45 6.99
C SER A 279 -32.32 6.12 6.45
N LEU A 280 -33.56 5.78 6.82
CA LEU A 280 -34.25 4.59 6.29
C LEU A 280 -34.39 4.65 4.76
N TYR A 281 -34.54 5.83 4.16
CA TYR A 281 -34.54 5.99 2.71
C TYR A 281 -33.22 5.53 2.10
N ILE A 282 -32.08 6.02 2.62
CA ILE A 282 -30.74 5.61 2.16
C ILE A 282 -30.51 4.12 2.40
N HIS A 283 -30.92 3.61 3.56
CA HIS A 283 -30.85 2.19 3.85
C HIS A 283 -31.54 1.35 2.76
N LEU A 284 -32.77 1.70 2.39
CA LEU A 284 -33.56 0.99 1.39
C LEU A 284 -32.94 1.07 0.00
N VAL A 285 -32.57 2.27 -0.45
CA VAL A 285 -32.05 2.43 -1.81
C VAL A 285 -30.70 1.73 -2.00
N THR A 286 -29.92 1.58 -0.92
CA THR A 286 -28.66 0.82 -0.92
C THR A 286 -28.84 -0.69 -0.70
N GLN A 287 -30.06 -1.23 -0.61
CA GLN A 287 -30.29 -2.68 -0.60
C GLN A 287 -30.23 -3.33 -2.01
N ASP A 288 -29.76 -2.60 -3.01
CA ASP A 288 -29.52 -3.12 -4.35
C ASP A 288 -28.14 -3.79 -4.45
N ASN A 289 -28.10 -5.02 -4.96
CA ASN A 289 -26.87 -5.78 -5.13
C ASN A 289 -25.96 -5.16 -6.21
N LEU A 290 -26.53 -4.56 -7.25
CA LEU A 290 -25.76 -3.89 -8.31
C LEU A 290 -25.05 -2.63 -7.77
N PHE A 291 -25.73 -1.86 -6.92
CA PHE A 291 -25.10 -0.76 -6.17
C PHE A 291 -23.84 -1.24 -5.44
N TRP A 292 -23.91 -2.31 -4.65
CA TRP A 292 -22.74 -2.81 -3.90
C TRP A 292 -21.63 -3.35 -4.80
N LYS A 293 -21.96 -4.00 -5.91
CA LYS A 293 -20.96 -4.40 -6.91
C LYS A 293 -20.17 -3.20 -7.42
N GLN A 294 -20.86 -2.13 -7.81
CA GLN A 294 -20.24 -0.91 -8.29
C GLN A 294 -19.51 -0.14 -7.17
N PHE A 295 -20.05 -0.15 -5.96
CA PHE A 295 -19.46 0.46 -4.78
C PHE A 295 -18.11 -0.19 -4.47
N MET A 296 -18.06 -1.52 -4.45
CA MET A 296 -16.84 -2.31 -4.22
C MET A 296 -15.80 -2.04 -5.30
N GLN A 297 -16.17 -2.07 -6.59
CA GLN A 297 -15.24 -1.77 -7.69
C GLN A 297 -14.60 -0.38 -7.57
N ARG A 298 -15.35 0.60 -7.05
CA ARG A 298 -14.86 1.96 -6.86
C ARG A 298 -14.01 2.12 -5.59
N ASN A 299 -14.45 1.55 -4.47
CA ASN A 299 -13.86 1.77 -3.15
C ASN A 299 -12.74 0.78 -2.82
N MET A 300 -12.55 -0.26 -3.63
CA MET A 300 -11.45 -1.21 -3.52
C MET A 300 -10.62 -1.26 -4.82
N PRO A 301 -10.09 -0.13 -5.31
CA PRO A 301 -9.33 -0.09 -6.56
C PRO A 301 -8.03 -0.91 -6.50
N TRP A 302 -7.49 -1.11 -5.29
CA TRP A 302 -6.35 -1.99 -5.00
C TRP A 302 -6.69 -3.49 -5.07
N PHE A 303 -7.96 -3.87 -5.11
CA PHE A 303 -8.37 -5.29 -5.19
C PHE A 303 -8.76 -5.65 -6.63
N TRP A 304 -7.75 -5.71 -7.50
CA TRP A 304 -7.95 -5.89 -8.95
C TRP A 304 -8.38 -7.30 -9.35
N GLU A 305 -8.25 -8.30 -8.48
CA GLU A 305 -8.72 -9.67 -8.73
C GLU A 305 -10.23 -9.69 -9.03
N LEU A 306 -11.00 -8.79 -8.40
CA LEU A 306 -12.44 -8.64 -8.66
C LEU A 306 -12.76 -7.86 -9.93
N GLN A 307 -11.82 -7.08 -10.42
CA GLN A 307 -11.97 -6.30 -11.64
C GLN A 307 -11.54 -7.10 -12.87
N ALA A 308 -10.54 -7.97 -12.70
CA ALA A 308 -10.00 -8.88 -13.69
C ALA A 308 -10.86 -10.15 -13.90
N ALA A 309 -12.06 -10.20 -13.30
CA ALA A 309 -13.00 -11.33 -13.23
C ALA A 309 -13.58 -11.82 -14.57
N LYS A 310 -12.85 -11.70 -15.69
CA LYS A 310 -13.23 -12.26 -16.99
C LYS A 310 -13.39 -13.79 -16.95
N ASN A 311 -12.75 -14.48 -16.00
CA ASN A 311 -12.74 -15.95 -15.90
C ASN A 311 -13.30 -16.52 -14.59
N GLN A 312 -13.74 -15.69 -13.62
CA GLN A 312 -14.27 -16.19 -12.34
C GLN A 312 -15.74 -16.62 -12.49
N LYS A 313 -16.08 -17.81 -11.99
CA LYS A 313 -17.47 -18.27 -11.90
C LYS A 313 -18.14 -17.61 -10.69
N ILE A 314 -18.73 -16.44 -10.91
CA ILE A 314 -19.44 -15.71 -9.86
C ILE A 314 -20.79 -16.40 -9.60
N PRO A 315 -21.06 -16.88 -8.36
CA PRO A 315 -22.36 -17.45 -8.01
C PRO A 315 -23.50 -16.44 -8.19
N ALA A 316 -24.64 -16.87 -8.74
CA ALA A 316 -25.79 -16.01 -8.98
C ALA A 316 -26.43 -15.44 -7.70
N ASP A 317 -26.23 -16.14 -6.58
CA ASP A 317 -26.73 -15.81 -5.25
C ASP A 317 -25.74 -14.98 -4.41
N LEU A 318 -24.61 -14.54 -4.99
CA LEU A 318 -23.62 -13.75 -4.29
C LEU A 318 -24.17 -12.38 -3.85
N ASN A 319 -24.06 -12.08 -2.56
CA ASN A 319 -24.39 -10.78 -2.00
C ASN A 319 -23.13 -9.89 -1.94
N TYR A 320 -23.05 -8.89 -2.83
CA TYR A 320 -21.92 -7.98 -2.91
C TYR A 320 -21.75 -7.09 -1.69
N LYS A 321 -22.82 -6.79 -0.93
CA LYS A 321 -22.69 -6.07 0.36
C LYS A 321 -21.92 -6.91 1.36
N ARG A 322 -22.26 -8.20 1.46
CA ARG A 322 -21.58 -9.15 2.36
C ARG A 322 -20.15 -9.38 1.94
N MET A 323 -19.92 -9.54 0.64
CA MET A 323 -18.58 -9.66 0.06
C MET A 323 -17.72 -8.43 0.36
N TYR A 324 -18.27 -7.24 0.14
CA TYR A 324 -17.59 -5.98 0.47
C TYR A 324 -17.22 -5.91 1.95
N MET A 325 -18.18 -6.14 2.86
CA MET A 325 -17.92 -6.12 4.30
C MET A 325 -16.88 -7.16 4.75
N TRP A 326 -16.92 -8.35 4.16
CA TRP A 326 -15.96 -9.41 4.44
C TRP A 326 -14.56 -9.03 3.96
N LEU A 327 -14.40 -8.61 2.70
CA LEU A 327 -13.12 -8.21 2.14
C LEU A 327 -12.55 -6.99 2.88
N ASP A 328 -13.38 -5.99 3.15
CA ASP A 328 -12.97 -4.77 3.85
C ASP A 328 -12.36 -5.11 5.21
N LYS A 329 -13.00 -6.02 5.95
CA LYS A 329 -12.49 -6.51 7.24
C LYS A 329 -11.21 -7.33 7.09
N MET A 330 -11.20 -8.31 6.19
CA MET A 330 -10.11 -9.29 6.14
C MET A 330 -8.81 -8.72 5.56
N THR A 331 -8.92 -7.72 4.68
CA THR A 331 -7.79 -7.06 4.00
C THR A 331 -7.38 -5.75 4.68
N ALA A 332 -8.07 -5.32 5.74
CA ALA A 332 -7.64 -4.17 6.52
C ALA A 332 -6.25 -4.43 7.12
N PRO A 333 -5.25 -3.56 6.86
CA PRO A 333 -3.93 -3.68 7.46
C PRO A 333 -4.07 -3.60 8.98
N ARG A 334 -3.62 -4.63 9.67
CA ARG A 334 -3.74 -4.72 11.13
C ARG A 334 -2.55 -5.47 11.70
N TYR A 335 -2.14 -5.01 12.87
CA TYR A 335 -1.15 -5.71 13.67
C TYR A 335 -1.68 -7.09 14.11
N GLY A 336 -0.80 -8.09 14.08
CA GLY A 336 -1.13 -9.48 14.41
C GLY A 336 -1.93 -10.22 13.32
N MET A 337 -1.88 -9.77 12.07
CA MET A 337 -2.55 -10.44 10.96
C MET A 337 -1.87 -11.78 10.62
N ASP A 338 -2.64 -12.86 10.57
CA ASP A 338 -2.20 -14.23 10.33
C ASP A 338 -2.84 -14.90 9.09
N ASP A 339 -3.75 -14.20 8.40
CA ASP A 339 -4.37 -14.67 7.16
C ASP A 339 -3.38 -14.66 5.98
N VAL A 340 -2.53 -15.68 5.87
CA VAL A 340 -1.45 -15.78 4.86
C VAL A 340 -1.95 -15.57 3.42
N LYS A 341 -3.18 -15.95 3.10
CA LYS A 341 -3.77 -15.77 1.76
C LYS A 341 -4.12 -14.32 1.43
N LEU A 342 -4.35 -13.48 2.43
CA LEU A 342 -4.78 -12.08 2.27
C LEU A 342 -3.73 -11.08 2.74
N ILE A 343 -2.65 -11.54 3.37
CA ILE A 343 -1.66 -10.66 3.99
C ILE A 343 -0.93 -9.77 2.97
N GLY A 344 -0.62 -10.29 1.77
CA GLY A 344 -0.07 -9.49 0.68
C GLY A 344 -1.06 -8.44 0.16
N VAL A 345 -2.37 -8.77 0.15
CA VAL A 345 -3.42 -7.82 -0.21
C VAL A 345 -3.53 -6.70 0.84
N ALA A 346 -3.42 -7.03 2.13
CA ALA A 346 -3.39 -6.01 3.17
C ALA A 346 -2.19 -5.07 2.98
N ASN A 347 -1.01 -5.60 2.63
CA ASN A 347 0.14 -4.76 2.28
C ASN A 347 -0.16 -3.84 1.09
N ARG A 348 -0.75 -4.41 0.03
CA ARG A 348 -1.14 -3.67 -1.17
C ARG A 348 -2.13 -2.54 -0.86
N ARG A 349 -3.14 -2.81 -0.04
CA ARG A 349 -4.12 -1.79 0.41
C ARG A 349 -3.45 -0.65 1.15
N ARG A 350 -2.49 -0.95 2.03
CA ARG A 350 -1.67 0.06 2.73
C ARG A 350 -0.86 0.90 1.74
N ILE A 351 -0.13 0.25 0.83
CA ILE A 351 0.68 0.92 -0.19
C ILE A 351 -0.19 1.78 -1.11
N TRP A 352 -1.39 1.31 -1.44
CA TRP A 352 -2.35 2.07 -2.24
C TRP A 352 -2.72 3.40 -1.60
N GLY A 353 -2.95 3.45 -0.28
CA GLY A 353 -3.23 4.70 0.42
C GLY A 353 -2.10 5.74 0.26
N VAL A 354 -0.84 5.29 0.33
CA VAL A 354 0.32 6.16 0.05
C VAL A 354 0.36 6.62 -1.41
N CYS A 355 -0.01 5.73 -2.33
CA CYS A 355 -0.08 6.05 -3.75
C CYS A 355 -1.19 7.04 -4.08
N GLU A 356 -2.32 7.02 -3.35
CA GLU A 356 -3.41 8.01 -3.51
C GLU A 356 -2.95 9.42 -3.14
N ASP A 357 -2.19 9.56 -2.05
CA ASP A 357 -1.59 10.84 -1.66
C ASP A 357 -0.63 11.39 -2.74
N LEU A 358 0.17 10.51 -3.36
CA LEU A 358 1.04 10.87 -4.48
C LEU A 358 0.23 11.19 -5.75
N ALA A 359 -0.85 10.45 -6.02
CA ALA A 359 -1.70 10.63 -7.19
C ALA A 359 -2.44 11.98 -7.18
N ASP A 360 -2.88 12.43 -6.01
CA ASP A 360 -3.48 13.76 -5.84
C ASP A 360 -2.48 14.87 -6.19
N ARG A 361 -1.24 14.78 -5.69
CA ARG A 361 -0.14 15.72 -6.01
C ARG A 361 0.22 15.70 -7.50
N TYR A 362 0.30 14.50 -8.06
CA TYR A 362 0.60 14.28 -9.48
C TYR A 362 -0.45 14.92 -10.39
N SER A 363 -1.73 14.66 -10.11
CA SER A 363 -2.86 15.20 -10.88
C SER A 363 -2.92 16.73 -10.79
N LYS A 364 -2.62 17.31 -9.62
CA LYS A 364 -2.52 18.77 -9.45
C LYS A 364 -1.39 19.38 -10.27
N SER A 365 -0.22 18.73 -10.29
CA SER A 365 0.94 19.22 -11.03
C SER A 365 0.76 19.12 -12.55
N LEU A 366 0.12 18.07 -13.06
CA LEU A 366 -0.21 17.94 -14.49
C LEU A 366 -1.14 19.05 -15.00
N ASN A 367 -2.04 19.54 -14.15
CA ASN A 367 -3.02 20.56 -14.51
C ASN A 367 -2.52 22.00 -14.33
N GLN A 368 -1.30 22.19 -13.79
CA GLN A 368 -0.69 23.51 -13.71
C GLN A 368 -0.03 23.86 -15.05
N PRO A 369 -0.35 25.01 -15.67
CA PRO A 369 0.44 25.49 -16.79
C PRO A 369 1.87 25.69 -16.31
N THR A 370 2.85 25.18 -17.05
CA THR A 370 4.27 25.34 -16.78
C THR A 370 4.59 26.83 -16.65
N VAL A 371 4.67 27.33 -15.42
CA VAL A 371 5.21 28.66 -15.17
C VAL A 371 6.70 28.55 -15.45
N SER A 372 7.09 28.94 -16.66
CA SER A 372 8.49 29.13 -17.03
C SER A 372 9.15 29.94 -15.92
N ALA A 373 10.21 29.39 -15.33
CA ALA A 373 10.97 30.01 -14.26
C ALA A 373 11.22 31.48 -14.62
N MET A 374 10.65 32.37 -13.80
CA MET A 374 10.84 33.80 -13.89
C MET A 374 12.35 34.05 -13.78
N GLN A 375 12.98 34.49 -14.87
CA GLN A 375 14.36 34.93 -14.85
C GLN A 375 14.44 36.10 -13.86
N TRP A 376 15.12 35.88 -12.73
CA TRP A 376 15.55 36.98 -11.88
C TRP A 376 16.67 37.70 -12.63
N GLY A 377 16.28 38.70 -13.40
CA GLY A 377 17.21 39.66 -13.98
C GLY A 377 17.92 40.38 -12.85
N SER A 378 19.24 40.26 -12.83
CA SER A 378 20.12 41.07 -12.01
C SER A 378 19.97 42.54 -12.41
N GLY A 379 19.56 43.37 -11.46
CA GLY A 379 19.66 44.82 -11.48
C GLY A 379 20.49 45.28 -10.30
#